data_AF-A0A4R5CFJ5-F1
#
_entry.id   AF-A0A4R5CFJ5-F1
#
_cell.length_a   1.000
_cell.length_b   1.000
_cell.length_c   1.000
_cell.angle_alpha   90.00
_cell.angle_beta   90.00
_cell.angle_gamma   90.00
#
_symmetry.space_group_name_H-M   'P 1'
#
loop_
_entity.id
_entity.type
_entity.pdbx_description
1 polymer ?
#
loop_
_entity_poly.entity_id
_entity_poly.type
_entity_poly.pdbx_seq_one_letter_code
_entity_poly.pdbx_strand_id
1 'polypeptide(L)'
;MKGDRVEIVIDAGDTTRTYELAATRAGRRVDVSIGRGVVVVAEVTRSGTPVRTARFMSARVLALVEHPASQAPIAQDAGEPG
;
A
#
# COMPACT_ATOMS: atom_id res chain seq x y z
N MET A 1 -2.42 -3.69 12.45
CA MET A 1 -2.03 -4.45 11.25
C MET A 1 -1.49 -3.45 10.25
N LYS A 2 -0.29 -3.63 9.68
CA LYS A 2 0.11 -2.81 8.53
C LYS A 2 -0.61 -3.35 7.30
N GLY A 3 -1.21 -2.45 6.53
CA GLY A 3 -1.85 -2.81 5.28
C GLY A 3 -0.87 -3.40 4.28
N ASP A 4 -1.36 -4.28 3.40
CA ASP A 4 -0.62 -4.68 2.21
C ASP A 4 -0.84 -3.70 1.06
N ARG A 5 -1.75 -2.74 1.19
CA ARG A 5 -2.09 -1.77 0.16
C ARG A 5 -2.35 -0.40 0.76
N VAL A 6 -1.88 0.63 0.06
CA VAL A 6 -2.15 2.03 0.35
C VAL A 6 -2.68 2.71 -0.90
N GLU A 7 -3.82 3.39 -0.75
CA GLU A 7 -4.36 4.31 -1.74
C GLU A 7 -3.94 5.74 -1.36
N ILE A 8 -3.47 6.49 -2.34
CA ILE A 8 -3.04 7.89 -2.21
C ILE A 8 -3.85 8.72 -3.18
N VAL A 9 -4.62 9.67 -2.67
CA VAL A 9 -5.32 10.66 -3.49
C VAL A 9 -4.56 11.96 -3.42
N ILE A 10 -4.22 12.54 -4.57
CA ILE A 10 -3.56 13.84 -4.66
C ILE A 10 -4.39 14.85 -5.45
N ASP A 11 -4.18 16.11 -5.12
CA ASP A 11 -4.53 17.24 -5.96
C ASP A 11 -3.50 17.39 -7.09
N ALA A 12 -3.95 17.29 -8.34
CA ALA A 12 -3.16 17.52 -9.54
C ALA A 12 -3.38 18.91 -10.15
N GLY A 13 -4.13 19.78 -9.48
CA GLY A 13 -4.41 21.18 -9.85
C GLY A 13 -5.85 21.38 -10.28
N ASP A 14 -6.24 20.78 -11.40
CA ASP A 14 -7.59 20.84 -11.96
C ASP A 14 -8.41 19.57 -11.69
N THR A 15 -7.74 18.51 -11.21
CA THR A 15 -8.33 17.19 -11.00
C THR A 15 -7.68 16.48 -9.82
N THR A 16 -8.34 15.44 -9.33
CA THR A 16 -7.76 14.51 -8.37
C THR A 16 -7.13 13.33 -9.09
N ARG A 17 -5.98 12.86 -8.60
CA ARG A 17 -5.38 11.60 -9.06
C ARG A 17 -5.26 10.62 -7.91
N THR A 18 -5.71 9.41 -8.17
CA THR A 18 -5.57 8.28 -7.25
C THR A 18 -4.40 7.40 -7.69
N TYR A 19 -3.54 7.08 -6.74
CA TYR A 19 -2.42 6.16 -6.88
C TYR A 19 -2.59 5.02 -5.89
N GLU A 20 -2.15 3.83 -6.28
CA GLU A 20 -2.16 2.67 -5.40
C GLU A 20 -0.76 2.07 -5.34
N LEU A 21 -0.34 1.68 -4.13
CA LEU A 21 0.84 0.87 -3.91
C LEU A 21 0.47 -0.32 -3.04
N ALA A 22 0.61 -1.53 -3.60
CA ALA A 22 0.35 -2.79 -2.92
C ALA A 22 1.61 -3.66 -2.83
N ALA A 23 1.83 -4.31 -1.69
CA ALA A 23 2.83 -5.35 -1.49
C ALA A 23 2.36 -6.65 -2.16
N THR A 24 2.94 -6.97 -3.31
CA THR A 24 2.46 -8.09 -4.16
C THR A 24 3.14 -9.43 -3.87
N ARG A 25 4.12 -9.48 -2.96
CA ARG A 25 4.85 -10.70 -2.61
C ARG A 25 4.70 -11.04 -1.13
N ALA A 26 4.61 -12.34 -0.85
CA ALA A 26 4.53 -12.87 0.50
C ALA A 26 5.66 -12.31 1.40
N GLY A 27 5.29 -11.88 2.60
CA GLY A 27 6.21 -11.33 3.59
C GLY A 27 6.68 -9.89 3.33
N ARG A 28 6.20 -9.24 2.25
CA ARG A 28 6.34 -7.80 2.06
C ARG A 28 5.16 -7.07 2.67
N ARG A 29 5.35 -5.77 2.95
CA ARG A 29 4.31 -4.86 3.44
C ARG A 29 4.47 -3.50 2.80
N VAL A 30 3.46 -2.67 2.92
CA VAL A 30 3.57 -1.26 2.58
C VAL A 30 3.95 -0.48 3.83
N ASP A 31 4.86 0.47 3.68
CA ASP A 31 5.26 1.41 4.70
C ASP A 31 4.99 2.83 4.24
N VAL A 32 4.51 3.67 5.15
CA VAL A 32 4.27 5.08 4.91
C VAL A 32 5.12 5.86 5.91
N SER A 33 5.90 6.81 5.41
CA SER A 33 6.58 7.81 6.23
C SER A 33 6.26 9.21 5.73
N ILE A 34 5.98 10.12 6.66
CA ILE A 34 5.67 11.51 6.36
C ILE A 34 6.70 12.39 7.07
N GLY A 35 7.39 13.22 6.32
CA GLY A 35 8.38 14.12 6.89
C GLY A 35 8.99 15.04 5.83
N ARG A 36 9.49 16.20 6.28
CA ARG A 36 10.16 17.20 5.41
C ARG A 36 9.32 17.57 4.17
N GLY A 37 7.99 17.66 4.33
CA GLY A 37 7.07 18.02 3.26
C GLY A 37 6.84 16.94 2.19
N VAL A 38 7.27 15.70 2.43
CA VAL A 38 7.07 14.57 1.51
C VAL A 38 6.40 13.41 2.23
N VAL A 39 5.41 12.81 1.57
CA VAL A 39 4.86 11.48 1.91
C VAL A 39 5.60 10.45 1.06
N VAL A 40 6.26 9.51 1.72
CA VAL A 40 6.93 8.38 1.08
C VAL A 40 6.13 7.13 1.35
N VAL A 41 5.72 6.44 0.28
CA VAL A 41 5.04 5.15 0.35
C VAL A 41 5.96 4.12 -0.29
N ALA A 42 6.32 3.08 0.45
CA ALA A 42 7.26 2.08 0.00
C ALA A 42 6.74 0.67 0.23
N GLU A 43 6.86 -0.18 -0.79
CA GLU A 43 6.83 -1.62 -0.58
C GLU A 43 8.17 -2.00 0.01
N VAL A 44 8.15 -2.67 1.16
CA VAL A 44 9.35 -3.09 1.87
C VAL A 44 9.38 -4.60 2.05
N THR A 45 10.58 -5.17 2.04
CA THR A 45 10.82 -6.56 2.42
C THR A 45 10.49 -6.79 3.90
N ARG A 46 10.52 -8.05 4.35
CA ARG A 46 10.39 -8.39 5.78
C ARG A 46 11.40 -7.64 6.66
N SER A 47 12.64 -7.46 6.17
CA SER A 47 13.72 -6.71 6.85
C SER A 47 13.57 -5.18 6.77
N GLY A 48 12.55 -4.67 6.07
CA GLY A 48 12.33 -3.22 5.91
C GLY A 48 13.08 -2.59 4.73
N THR A 49 13.75 -3.40 3.89
CA THR A 49 14.44 -2.88 2.69
C THR A 49 13.42 -2.47 1.64
N PRO A 50 13.41 -1.21 1.16
CA PRO A 50 12.48 -0.76 0.14
C PRO A 50 12.79 -1.43 -1.20
N VAL A 51 11.76 -1.91 -1.87
CA VAL A 51 11.84 -2.54 -3.21
C VAL A 51 11.16 -1.71 -4.28
N ARG A 52 10.17 -0.91 -3.90
CA ARG A 52 9.49 0.06 -4.76
C ARG A 52 9.06 1.23 -3.89
N THR A 53 9.30 2.45 -4.36
CA THR A 53 9.01 3.66 -3.60
C THR A 53 8.28 4.66 -4.48
N ALA A 54 7.22 5.26 -3.93
CA ALA A 54 6.55 6.43 -4.48
C ALA A 54 6.71 7.60 -3.49
N ARG A 55 6.83 8.82 -4.03
CA ARG A 55 7.00 10.05 -3.26
C ARG A 55 5.97 11.07 -3.72
N PHE A 56 5.31 11.69 -2.77
CA PHE A 56 4.29 12.71 -3.00
C PHE A 56 4.58 13.94 -2.18
N MET A 57 4.37 15.13 -2.75
CA MET A 57 4.45 16.37 -1.99
C MET A 57 3.31 16.37 -0.96
N SER A 58 3.62 16.47 0.34
CA SER A 58 2.61 16.38 1.40
C SER A 58 1.51 17.43 1.23
N ALA A 59 1.86 18.62 0.75
CA ALA A 59 0.91 19.71 0.50
C ALA A 59 -0.14 19.40 -0.57
N ARG A 60 0.05 18.35 -1.38
CA ARG A 60 -0.90 17.93 -2.43
C ARG A 60 -1.64 16.64 -2.10
N VAL A 61 -1.32 15.97 -1.00
CA VAL A 61 -2.01 14.72 -0.62
C VAL A 61 -3.34 15.07 0.02
N LEU A 62 -4.43 14.64 -0.60
CA LEU A 62 -5.80 14.84 -0.13
C LEU A 62 -6.24 13.70 0.79
N ALA A 63 -5.83 12.47 0.48
CA ALA A 63 -6.12 11.30 1.31
C ALA A 63 -5.00 10.27 1.24
N LEU A 64 -4.84 9.54 2.36
CA LEU A 64 -3.97 8.40 2.49
C LEU A 64 -4.74 7.30 3.22
N VAL A 65 -5.08 6.22 2.51
CA VAL A 65 -5.91 5.15 3.05
C VAL A 65 -5.10 3.85 3.12
N GLU A 66 -4.87 3.36 4.33
CA GLU A 66 -4.28 2.04 4.55
C GLU A 66 -5.39 0.98 4.52
N HIS A 67 -5.28 0.01 3.62
CA HIS A 67 -6.18 -1.13 3.55
C HIS A 67 -5.57 -2.33 4.28
N PRO A 68 -6.30 -3.00 5.18
CA PRO A 68 -5.82 -4.23 5.80
C PRO A 68 -5.57 -5.29 4.72
N ALA A 69 -4.57 -6.14 4.94
CA ALA A 69 -4.28 -7.22 4.02
C ALA A 69 -5.52 -8.08 3.82
N SER A 70 -5.94 -8.24 2.56
CA SER A 70 -7.02 -9.17 2.23
C SER A 70 -6.53 -10.55 2.62
N GLN A 71 -7.17 -11.17 3.62
CA GLN A 71 -6.99 -12.60 3.83
C GLN A 71 -7.42 -13.25 2.52
N ALA A 72 -6.46 -13.78 1.75
CA ALA A 72 -6.80 -14.59 0.59
C ALA A 72 -7.85 -15.60 1.07
N PRO A 73 -8.95 -15.81 0.33
CA PRO A 73 -9.81 -16.94 0.62
C PRO A 73 -8.87 -18.13 0.69
N ILE A 74 -8.77 -18.76 1.86
CA ILE A 74 -8.26 -20.12 1.90
C ILE A 74 -9.11 -20.84 0.86
N ALA A 75 -8.49 -21.26 -0.24
CA ALA A 75 -9.13 -22.22 -1.13
C ALA A 75 -9.46 -23.36 -0.20
N GLN A 76 -10.74 -23.48 0.18
CA GLN A 76 -11.21 -24.61 0.94
C GLN A 76 -10.90 -25.77 0.02
N ASP A 77 -9.89 -26.55 0.43
CA ASP A 77 -9.59 -27.83 -0.16
C ASP A 77 -10.93 -28.55 -0.18
N ALA A 78 -11.52 -28.67 -1.37
CA ALA A 78 -12.72 -29.45 -1.59
C ALA A 78 -12.27 -30.90 -1.48
N GLY A 79 -11.99 -31.32 -0.25
CA GLY A 79 -11.85 -32.70 0.12
C GLY A 79 -13.19 -33.35 -0.11
N GLU A 80 -13.31 -34.05 -1.23
CA GLU A 80 -14.32 -35.06 -1.46
C GLU A 80 -14.36 -36.02 -0.26
N PRO A 81 -15.52 -36.23 0.38
CA PRO A 81 -15.81 -37.51 0.99
C PRO A 81 -16.48 -38.40 -0.08
N GLY A 82 -15.92 -39.60 -0.26
CA GLY A 82 -16.36 -40.60 -1.24
C GLY A 82 -17.60 -41.41 -0.86
#